data_AF-A0A1L9PA39-F1
#
_entry.id   AF-A0A1L9PA39-F1
#
_cell.length_a   1.000
_cell.length_b   1.000
_cell.length_c   1.000
_cell.angle_alpha   90.00
_cell.angle_beta   90.00
_cell.angle_gamma   90.00
#
_symmetry.space_group_name_H-M   'P 1'
#
loop_
_entity.id
_entity.type
_entity.pdbx_description
1 polymer ?
#
loop_
_entity_poly.entity_id
_entity_poly.type
_entity_poly.pdbx_seq_one_letter_code
_entity_poly.pdbx_strand_id
1 'polypeptide(L)'
;MDHSRDPCPWVALSDFGGAFCMGAIGGAVWHGVKGFRNSPYGERRIGAITAIKARAPVLGGNFGVWGGLFSTFDCAIKGIRKKEDPYNAIIAGFFTGGSLAVRGGVKAARNSAIMCAVFLAVIEGVGIGFQRMMADNTKLEVCFFPSSHPSLLYL
;
A
#
# COMPACT_ATOMS: atom_id res chain seq x y z
N MET A 1 -4.45 -5.62 27.02
CA MET A 1 -4.58 -4.37 26.24
C MET A 1 -3.54 -4.43 25.15
N ASP A 2 -3.82 -5.19 24.10
CA ASP A 2 -2.92 -5.36 22.96
C ASP A 2 -3.02 -4.13 22.05
N HIS A 3 -2.23 -3.11 22.36
CA HIS A 3 -2.03 -1.88 21.59
C HIS A 3 -1.02 -2.06 20.44
N SER A 4 -0.88 -3.27 19.86
CA SER A 4 0.05 -3.53 18.76
C SER A 4 -0.43 -3.05 17.39
N ARG A 5 -1.64 -2.47 17.31
CA ARG A 5 -2.15 -1.75 16.13
C ARG A 5 -2.34 -0.29 16.50
N ASP A 6 -1.59 0.59 15.84
CA ASP A 6 -1.77 2.04 15.97
C ASP A 6 -3.22 2.44 15.69
N PRO A 7 -3.77 3.43 16.41
CA PRO A 7 -5.14 3.86 16.22
C PRO A 7 -5.36 4.36 14.78
N CYS A 8 -6.56 4.11 14.23
CA CYS A 8 -6.94 4.45 12.85
C CYS A 8 -6.53 5.86 12.35
N PRO A 9 -6.62 6.94 13.15
CA PRO A 9 -6.13 8.24 12.70
C PRO A 9 -4.60 8.33 12.55
N TRP A 10 -3.84 7.55 13.32
CA TRP A 10 -2.38 7.54 13.26
C TRP A 10 -1.87 6.75 12.06
N VAL A 11 -2.47 5.59 11.78
CA VAL A 11 -2.14 4.78 10.60
C VAL A 11 -2.41 5.55 9.32
N ALA A 12 -3.57 6.20 9.21
CA ALA A 12 -3.91 7.02 8.04
C ALA A 12 -2.92 8.19 7.84
N LEU A 13 -2.44 8.82 8.92
CA LEU A 13 -1.47 9.90 8.84
C LEU A 13 -0.08 9.38 8.41
N SER A 14 0.34 8.23 8.95
CA SER A 14 1.59 7.56 8.58
C SER A 14 1.57 7.13 7.12
N ASP A 15 0.47 6.54 6.64
CA ASP A 15 0.31 6.09 5.26
C ASP A 15 0.22 7.26 4.28
N PHE A 16 -0.44 8.35 4.67
CA PHE A 16 -0.43 9.60 3.88
C PHE A 16 1.01 10.13 3.72
N GLY A 17 1.78 10.20 4.81
CA GLY A 17 3.16 10.67 4.80
C GLY A 17 4.09 9.76 3.99
N GLY A 18 3.98 8.44 4.19
CA GLY A 18 4.75 7.45 3.44
C GLY A 18 4.47 7.48 1.95
N ALA A 19 3.19 7.54 1.56
CA ALA A 19 2.78 7.64 0.16
C ALA A 19 3.18 8.98 -0.47
N PHE A 20 3.11 10.08 0.28
CA PHE A 20 3.59 11.38 -0.17
C PHE A 20 5.09 11.36 -0.46
N CYS A 21 5.91 10.82 0.46
CA CYS A 21 7.35 10.69 0.28
C CYS A 21 7.70 9.82 -0.93
N MET A 22 7.06 8.65 -1.07
CA MET A 22 7.23 7.79 -2.25
C MET A 22 6.89 8.51 -3.56
N GLY A 23 5.77 9.25 -3.59
CA GLY A 23 5.34 10.01 -4.75
C GLY A 23 6.23 11.22 -5.05
N ALA A 24 6.76 11.91 -4.03
CA ALA A 24 7.66 13.04 -4.17
C ALA A 24 9.04 12.61 -4.69
N ILE A 25 9.59 11.52 -4.17
CA ILE A 25 10.87 10.95 -4.62
C ILE A 25 10.73 10.42 -6.05
N GLY A 26 9.72 9.58 -6.31
CA GLY A 26 9.45 9.04 -7.65
C GLY A 26 9.15 10.14 -8.67
N GLY A 27 8.38 11.16 -8.26
CA GLY A 27 8.06 12.33 -9.07
C GLY A 27 9.26 13.21 -9.36
N ALA A 28 10.14 13.42 -8.38
CA ALA A 28 11.38 14.19 -8.59
C ALA A 28 12.34 13.47 -9.55
N VAL A 29 12.47 12.15 -9.45
CA VAL A 29 13.31 11.37 -10.38
C VAL A 29 12.69 11.39 -11.78
N TRP A 30 11.41 11.05 -11.91
CA TRP A 30 10.76 10.95 -13.22
C TRP A 30 10.63 12.31 -13.92
N HIS A 31 10.12 13.33 -13.23
CA HIS A 31 10.00 14.68 -13.80
C HIS A 31 11.34 15.40 -13.91
N GLY A 32 12.33 15.03 -13.09
CA GLY A 32 13.71 15.47 -13.25
C GLY A 32 14.30 14.96 -14.56
N VAL A 33 14.35 13.64 -14.76
CA VAL A 33 14.90 13.04 -15.99
C VAL A 33 14.15 13.52 -17.23
N LYS A 34 12.81 13.57 -17.18
CA LYS A 34 12.01 14.06 -18.29
C LYS A 34 12.23 15.56 -18.54
N GLY A 35 12.37 16.36 -17.49
CA GLY A 35 12.68 17.79 -17.56
C GLY A 35 14.06 18.05 -18.16
N PHE A 36 15.08 17.27 -17.78
CA PHE A 36 16.42 17.34 -18.37
C PHE A 36 16.43 17.00 -19.86
N ARG A 37 15.64 15.98 -20.28
CA ARG A 37 15.59 15.53 -21.69
C ARG A 37 14.74 16.43 -22.60
N ASN A 38 13.70 17.07 -22.06
CA ASN A 38 12.76 17.89 -22.84
C ASN A 38 13.17 19.37 -22.94
N SER A 39 14.19 19.82 -22.21
CA SER A 39 14.61 21.23 -22.18
C SER A 39 15.63 21.58 -23.26
N PRO A 40 15.59 22.81 -23.83
CA PRO A 40 16.55 23.26 -24.84
C PRO A 40 17.99 23.26 -24.32
N TYR A 41 18.96 23.11 -25.23
CA TYR A 41 20.39 23.16 -24.91
C TYR A 41 20.74 24.51 -24.28
N GLY A 42 21.34 24.50 -23.09
CA GLY A 42 21.70 25.70 -22.31
C GLY A 42 20.99 25.79 -20.96
N GLU A 43 19.70 25.49 -20.89
CA GLU A 43 18.89 25.63 -19.66
C GLU A 43 18.42 24.30 -19.06
N ARG A 44 19.02 23.18 -19.46
CA ARG A 44 18.60 21.83 -19.06
C ARG A 44 18.44 21.64 -17.54
N ARG A 45 19.32 22.27 -16.75
CA ARG A 45 19.27 22.21 -15.27
C ARG A 45 18.11 23.02 -14.70
N ILE A 46 17.86 24.20 -15.27
CA ILE A 46 16.75 25.07 -14.86
C ILE A 46 15.42 24.42 -15.24
N GLY A 47 15.30 23.90 -16.47
CA GLY A 47 14.12 23.18 -16.94
C GLY A 47 13.83 21.89 -16.18
N ALA A 48 14.86 21.20 -15.68
CA ALA A 48 14.68 20.07 -14.79
C ALA A 48 14.20 20.48 -13.39
N ILE A 49 14.80 21.50 -12.79
CA ILE A 49 14.42 21.99 -11.46
C ILE A 49 13.00 22.55 -11.47
N THR A 50 12.62 23.30 -12.51
CA THR A 50 11.26 23.83 -12.65
C THR A 50 10.24 22.71 -12.87
N ALA A 51 10.58 21.68 -13.66
CA ALA A 51 9.73 20.51 -13.85
C ALA A 51 9.54 19.71 -12.55
N ILE A 52 10.60 19.52 -11.76
CA ILE A 52 10.54 18.86 -10.44
C ILE A 52 9.65 19.69 -9.51
N LYS A 53 9.94 20.99 -9.35
CA LYS A 53 9.21 21.85 -8.41
C LYS A 53 7.72 21.98 -8.75
N ALA A 54 7.38 22.01 -10.04
CA ALA A 54 5.99 22.13 -10.47
C ALA A 54 5.19 20.83 -10.36
N ARG A 55 5.82 19.65 -10.53
CA ARG A 55 5.09 18.38 -10.72
C ARG A 55 5.33 17.34 -9.62
N ALA A 56 6.50 17.32 -8.99
CA ALA A 56 6.80 16.38 -7.90
C ALA A 56 5.86 16.52 -6.69
N PRO A 57 5.52 17.73 -6.16
CA PRO A 57 4.60 17.83 -5.03
C PRO A 57 3.15 17.50 -5.42
N VAL A 58 2.75 17.73 -6.67
CA VAL A 58 1.41 17.36 -7.16
C VAL A 58 1.28 15.85 -7.25
N LEU A 59 2.30 15.15 -7.75
CA LEU A 59 2.33 13.70 -7.78
C LEU A 59 2.36 13.11 -6.36
N GLY A 60 3.22 13.65 -5.48
CA GLY A 60 3.26 13.29 -4.07
C GLY A 60 1.91 13.49 -3.37
N GLY A 61 1.24 14.61 -3.60
CA GLY A 61 -0.09 14.89 -3.05
C GLY A 61 -1.15 13.90 -3.52
N ASN A 62 -1.14 13.52 -4.81
CA ASN A 62 -2.07 12.53 -5.34
C ASN A 62 -1.85 11.13 -4.71
N PHE A 63 -0.60 10.71 -4.54
CA PHE A 63 -0.27 9.45 -3.85
C PHE A 63 -0.59 9.51 -2.35
N GLY A 64 -0.31 10.63 -1.69
CA GLY A 64 -0.68 10.87 -0.31
C GLY A 64 -2.19 10.74 -0.08
N VAL A 65 -3.01 11.43 -0.87
CA VAL A 65 -4.48 11.35 -0.79
C VAL A 65 -4.98 9.93 -1.05
N TRP A 66 -4.39 9.22 -2.03
CA TRP A 66 -4.74 7.82 -2.28
C TRP A 66 -4.42 6.92 -1.09
N GLY A 67 -3.22 7.02 -0.51
CA GLY A 67 -2.80 6.25 0.66
C GLY A 67 -3.65 6.57 1.90
N GLY A 68 -3.88 7.85 2.18
CA GLY A 68 -4.72 8.28 3.30
C GLY A 68 -6.16 7.82 3.16
N LEU A 69 -6.77 7.94 1.97
CA LEU A 69 -8.13 7.45 1.74
C LEU A 69 -8.21 5.93 1.91
N PHE A 70 -7.27 5.17 1.33
CA PHE A 70 -7.22 3.73 1.48
C PHE A 70 -7.20 3.30 2.95
N SER A 71 -6.33 3.90 3.77
CA SER A 71 -6.22 3.56 5.19
C SER A 71 -7.48 3.96 5.97
N THR A 72 -8.13 5.07 5.63
CA THR A 72 -9.40 5.44 6.29
C THR A 72 -10.54 4.47 5.97
N PHE A 73 -10.68 4.02 4.72
CA PHE A 73 -11.70 3.05 4.33
C PHE A 73 -11.41 1.66 4.88
N ASP A 74 -10.15 1.22 4.88
CA ASP A 74 -9.74 -0.05 5.47
C ASP A 74 -10.02 -0.08 6.99
N CYS A 75 -9.68 1.00 7.69
CA CYS A 75 -10.00 1.16 9.11
C CYS A 75 -11.51 1.16 9.38
N ALA A 76 -12.31 1.83 8.54
CA ALA A 76 -13.77 1.85 8.67
C ALA A 76 -14.39 0.45 8.48
N ILE A 77 -13.92 -0.31 7.47
CA ILE A 77 -14.41 -1.66 7.19
C ILE A 77 -14.00 -2.63 8.30
N LYS A 78 -12.76 -2.55 8.78
CA LYS A 78 -12.27 -3.33 9.93
C LYS A 78 -13.08 -3.03 11.20
N GLY A 79 -13.43 -1.76 11.43
CA GLY A 79 -14.29 -1.35 12.54
C GLY A 79 -15.69 -1.95 12.49
N ILE A 80 -16.28 -2.06 11.28
CA ILE A 80 -17.62 -2.63 11.08
C ILE A 80 -17.61 -4.16 11.17
N ARG A 81 -16.66 -4.84 10.52
CA ARG A 81 -16.67 -6.32 10.40
C ARG A 81 -15.90 -7.05 11.50
N LYS A 82 -15.01 -6.39 12.23
CA LYS A 82 -14.13 -6.97 13.28
C LYS A 82 -13.40 -8.26 12.86
N LYS A 83 -13.21 -8.47 11.56
CA LYS A 83 -12.47 -9.58 10.95
C LYS A 83 -11.44 -9.01 9.98
N GLU A 84 -10.25 -9.59 9.95
CA GLU A 84 -9.18 -9.21 9.03
C GLU A 84 -9.16 -10.21 7.87
N ASP A 85 -9.90 -9.89 6.81
CA ASP A 85 -9.97 -10.69 5.59
C ASP A 85 -9.38 -9.90 4.40
N PRO A 86 -8.78 -10.56 3.39
CA PRO A 86 -8.25 -9.90 2.19
C PRO A 86 -9.33 -9.16 1.38
N TYR A 87 -10.60 -9.52 1.57
CA TYR A 87 -11.73 -8.81 1.00
C TYR A 87 -11.88 -7.38 1.52
N ASN A 88 -11.39 -7.08 2.73
CA ASN A 88 -11.45 -5.72 3.29
C ASN A 88 -10.59 -4.76 2.48
N ALA A 89 -9.38 -5.19 2.07
CA ALA A 89 -8.49 -4.40 1.23
C ALA A 89 -9.10 -4.14 -0.16
N ILE A 90 -9.74 -5.15 -0.77
CA ILE A 90 -10.40 -5.00 -2.08
C ILE A 90 -11.56 -4.00 -2.02
N ILE A 91 -12.41 -4.12 -0.99
CA ILE A 91 -13.56 -3.22 -0.79
C ILE A 91 -13.07 -1.80 -0.47
N ALA A 92 -12.06 -1.66 0.40
CA ALA A 92 -11.43 -0.37 0.69
C ALA A 92 -10.88 0.26 -0.59
N GLY A 93 -10.17 -0.50 -1.42
CA GLY A 93 -9.65 -0.04 -2.72
C GLY A 93 -10.74 0.40 -3.70
N PHE A 94 -11.87 -0.29 -3.72
CA PHE A 94 -13.02 0.10 -4.53
C PHE A 94 -13.56 1.48 -4.11
N PHE A 95 -13.74 1.71 -2.80
CA PHE A 95 -14.22 2.99 -2.29
C PHE A 95 -13.19 4.12 -2.46
N THR A 96 -11.90 3.83 -2.28
CA THR A 96 -10.82 4.78 -2.57
C THR A 96 -10.83 5.19 -4.04
N GLY A 97 -10.82 4.21 -4.96
CA GLY A 97 -10.84 4.48 -6.40
C GLY A 97 -12.08 5.23 -6.85
N GLY A 98 -13.25 4.90 -6.29
CA GLY A 98 -14.51 5.58 -6.58
C GLY A 98 -14.56 7.02 -6.07
N SER A 99 -14.09 7.27 -4.84
CA SER A 99 -14.08 8.61 -4.24
C SER A 99 -13.10 9.57 -4.93
N LEU A 100 -11.93 9.09 -5.34
CA LEU A 100 -10.92 9.90 -6.04
C LEU A 100 -11.40 10.46 -7.40
N ALA A 101 -12.21 9.69 -8.12
CA ALA A 101 -12.70 10.07 -9.45
C ALA A 101 -14.17 10.52 -9.45
N VAL A 102 -14.75 10.80 -8.28
CA VAL A 102 -16.14 11.30 -8.17
C VAL A 102 -16.35 12.58 -8.98
N ARG A 103 -15.34 13.47 -8.98
CA ARG A 103 -15.31 14.72 -9.76
C ARG A 103 -15.16 14.52 -11.27
N GLY A 104 -14.76 13.32 -11.72
CA GLY A 104 -14.67 12.95 -13.14
C GLY A 104 -15.99 12.39 -13.71
N GLY A 105 -17.05 12.35 -12.92
CA GLY A 105 -18.35 11.78 -13.27
C GLY A 105 -18.45 10.28 -13.03
N VAL A 106 -19.68 9.74 -13.12
CA VAL A 106 -20.01 8.37 -12.72
C VAL A 106 -19.24 7.31 -13.53
N LYS A 107 -18.99 7.58 -14.82
CA LYS A 107 -18.23 6.68 -15.69
C LYS A 107 -16.75 6.60 -15.29
N ALA A 108 -16.14 7.74 -14.93
CA ALA A 108 -14.76 7.78 -14.46
C ALA A 108 -14.64 7.10 -13.08
N ALA A 109 -15.55 7.41 -12.16
CA ALA A 109 -15.62 6.82 -10.82
C ALA A 109 -15.76 5.29 -10.85
N ARG A 110 -16.60 4.74 -11.74
CA ARG A 110 -16.73 3.29 -11.90
C ARG A 110 -15.44 2.66 -12.43
N ASN A 111 -14.85 3.26 -13.47
CA ASN A 111 -13.64 2.70 -14.09
C ASN A 111 -12.45 2.73 -13.12
N SER A 112 -12.27 3.81 -12.35
CA SER A 112 -11.22 3.90 -11.33
C SER A 112 -11.45 2.95 -10.16
N ALA A 113 -12.70 2.81 -9.69
CA ALA A 113 -13.04 1.89 -8.61
C ALA A 113 -12.72 0.43 -8.98
N ILE A 114 -13.07 0.00 -10.20
CA ILE A 114 -12.77 -1.34 -10.71
C ILE A 114 -11.25 -1.54 -10.82
N MET A 115 -10.53 -0.58 -11.40
CA MET A 115 -9.06 -0.68 -11.53
C MET A 115 -8.36 -0.77 -10.17
N CYS A 116 -8.76 0.04 -9.19
CA CYS A 116 -8.20 -0.02 -7.84
C CYS A 116 -8.53 -1.35 -7.13
N ALA A 117 -9.76 -1.85 -7.27
CA ALA A 117 -10.16 -3.13 -6.69
C ALA A 117 -9.34 -4.30 -7.26
N VAL A 118 -9.16 -4.34 -8.58
CA VAL A 118 -8.34 -5.38 -9.25
C VAL A 118 -6.88 -5.26 -8.83
N PHE A 119 -6.32 -4.05 -8.77
CA PHE A 119 -4.93 -3.84 -8.39
C PHE A 119 -4.63 -4.34 -6.98
N LEU A 120 -5.48 -4.04 -6.00
CA LEU A 120 -5.31 -4.55 -4.63
C LEU A 120 -5.62 -6.04 -4.51
N ALA A 121 -6.58 -6.56 -5.29
CA ALA A 121 -6.82 -8.01 -5.33
C ALA A 121 -5.57 -8.78 -5.80
N VAL A 122 -4.82 -8.22 -6.77
CA VAL A 122 -3.54 -8.79 -7.22
C VAL A 122 -2.48 -8.68 -6.13
N ILE A 123 -2.35 -7.53 -5.47
CA ILE A 123 -1.33 -7.34 -4.40
C ILE A 123 -1.57 -8.31 -3.25
N GLU A 124 -2.80 -8.41 -2.75
CA GLU A 124 -3.16 -9.36 -1.69
C GLU A 124 -3.03 -10.81 -2.15
N GLY A 125 -3.44 -11.11 -3.39
CA GLY A 125 -3.32 -12.44 -3.98
C GLY A 125 -1.87 -12.91 -4.10
N VAL A 126 -0.97 -12.02 -4.55
CA VAL A 126 0.47 -12.28 -4.59
C VAL A 126 1.05 -12.36 -3.18
N GLY A 127 0.59 -11.53 -2.24
CA GLY A 127 1.00 -11.59 -0.84
C GLY A 127 0.74 -12.95 -0.21
N ILE A 128 -0.48 -13.48 -0.38
CA ILE A 128 -0.86 -14.82 0.09
C ILE A 128 -0.03 -15.90 -0.64
N GLY A 129 0.16 -15.77 -1.96
CA GLY A 129 0.97 -16.71 -2.74
C GLY A 129 2.44 -16.75 -2.30
N PHE A 130 3.05 -15.60 -2.08
CA PHE A 130 4.44 -15.47 -1.63
C PHE A 130 4.62 -16.00 -0.20
N GLN A 131 3.67 -15.68 0.70
CA GLN A 131 3.66 -16.25 2.05
C GLN A 131 3.54 -17.78 2.03
N ARG A 132 2.72 -18.34 1.14
CA ARG A 132 2.59 -19.79 0.96
C ARG A 132 3.90 -20.42 0.45
N MET A 133 4.52 -19.81 -0.57
CA MET A 133 5.80 -20.30 -1.10
C MET A 133 6.93 -20.24 -0.07
N MET A 134 7.02 -19.16 0.72
CA MET A 134 8.03 -19.04 1.78
C MET A 134 7.76 -19.96 2.98
N ALA A 135 6.48 -20.21 3.30
CA ALA A 135 6.10 -21.21 4.29
C ALA A 135 6.46 -22.64 3.86
N ASP A 136 6.33 -22.95 2.56
CA ASP A 136 6.75 -24.25 2.03
C ASP A 136 8.27 -24.44 2.06
N ASN A 137 9.07 -23.37 1.91
CA ASN A 137 10.53 -23.39 2.11
C ASN A 137 10.94 -23.47 3.60
N THR A 138 10.02 -23.14 4.51
CA THR A 138 10.22 -23.19 5.97
C THR A 138 9.41 -24.34 6.59
N LYS A 139 9.20 -25.43 5.84
CA LYS A 139 8.94 -26.72 6.49
C LYS A 139 10.21 -27.11 7.23
N LEU A 140 10.30 -26.63 8.46
CA LEU A 140 11.12 -27.22 9.50
C LEU A 140 10.89 -28.73 9.41
N GLU A 141 11.96 -29.45 9.13
CA GLU A 141 12.12 -30.82 9.56
C GLU A 141 11.86 -30.81 11.07
N VAL A 142 10.59 -30.99 11.46
CA VAL A 142 10.25 -31.37 12.82
C VAL A 142 10.83 -32.77 12.93
N CYS A 143 12.11 -32.86 13.29
CA CYS A 143 12.71 -34.09 13.74
C CYS A 143 11.85 -34.53 14.91
N PHE A 144 11.02 -35.53 14.62
CA PHE A 144 10.27 -36.32 15.57
C PHE A 144 11.30 -36.83 16.58
N PHE A 145 11.36 -36.21 17.76
CA PHE A 145 12.07 -36.83 18.86
C PHE A 145 11.24 -38.07 19.22
N PRO A 146 11.76 -39.29 19.03
CA PRO A 146 10.97 -40.48 19.29
C PRO A 146 10.63 -40.55 20.77
N SER A 147 9.36 -40.82 21.03
CA SER A 147 8.84 -41.14 22.35
C SER A 147 9.38 -42.50 22.83
N SER A 148 10.17 -42.50 23.90
CA SER A 148 10.41 -43.68 24.74
C SER A 148 10.67 -43.30 26.21
N HIS A 149 9.58 -43.33 26.99
CA HIS A 149 9.35 -43.44 28.45
C HIS A 149 10.46 -44.12 29.30
N PRO A 150 10.55 -43.94 30.65
CA PRO A 150 9.43 -44.24 31.58
C PRO A 150 9.33 -43.45 32.91
N SER A 151 8.19 -43.66 33.55
CA SER A 151 7.77 -43.28 34.91
C SER A 151 8.80 -43.64 36.00
N LEU A 152 9.18 -42.71 36.89
CA LEU A 152 9.62 -42.95 38.29
C LEU A 152 10.05 -41.66 39.05
N LEU A 153 9.62 -41.56 40.32
CA LEU A 153 10.04 -40.65 41.43
C LEU A 153 9.65 -39.16 41.30
N TYR A 154 8.83 -38.53 42.15
CA TYR A 154 8.72 -38.61 43.62
C TYR A 154 10.07 -38.69 44.33
N LEU A 155 10.77 -37.54 44.37
CA LEU A 155 11.54 -37.04 45.53
C LEU A 155 11.78 -35.54 45.38
#